data_AF-A0A653BVY4-F1
#
_entry.id   AF-A0A653BVY4-F1
#
_cell.length_a   1.000
_cell.length_b   1.000
_cell.length_c   1.000
_cell.angle_alpha   90.00
_cell.angle_beta   90.00
_cell.angle_gamma   90.00
#
_symmetry.space_group_name_H-M   'P 1'
#
loop_
_entity.id
_entity.type
_entity.pdbx_description
1 polymer ?
#
loop_
_entity_poly.entity_id
_entity_poly.type
_entity_poly.pdbx_seq_one_letter_code
_entity_poly.pdbx_strand_id
1 'polypeptide(L)'
;MPEIKITPLGAGQEVGRSCLLLTMGGKNIMLDCGMHMGYNDDLDNDIEIKAYYAGHVLGAAMFWIRVGSQSVVYTGDYNMTPDRHLGAAWIDKCRPDLLISESTYATTIRDSKRCREKDFLKKVHECVDKGGKVLIPVFALGRAQELCILLETYWERMNLKAPIYFALGLTEKANNYYKMFITWTNQKIRKTFVQRNMFDFKHIKAFDRQYIDNPGPMVVFATPGMLHAGLSLQIFKKWAPNENNMIIMPGFCVQGTVGHKILNGAKTVEFENRQIVEVKMSVEYMSFSAHADAKGIMQLIQHCEPRNVMLVHGEAAKIDFLKEKIQQEFNLQCFSPANGETSVINTPVKIPVDVSLPLLKAEAKKFSGLTPDPKRRRTLHGVLVMKENSMCLMDVDEACKEAGINRHVVRFTSTLNINDPGPSLTTAHKLHGYIREKLPLCSVIFSEGEISIESVLVKVEGDDDDQKSVYVSWTNQDEELGSQILNLINHMGQV
;
A
#
# COMPACT_ATOMS: atom_id res chain seq x y z
N MET A 1 -13.99 -20.54 -5.77
CA MET A 1 -13.15 -19.81 -4.78
C MET A 1 -13.64 -18.37 -4.73
N PRO A 2 -13.42 -17.61 -3.64
CA PRO A 2 -13.68 -16.17 -3.67
C PRO A 2 -12.75 -15.53 -4.69
N GLU A 3 -13.35 -14.83 -5.63
CA GLU A 3 -12.69 -14.21 -6.78
C GLU A 3 -12.91 -12.70 -6.73
N ILE A 4 -11.90 -11.95 -7.18
CA ILE A 4 -12.02 -10.54 -7.52
C ILE A 4 -12.04 -10.46 -9.04
N LYS A 5 -13.08 -9.88 -9.63
CA LYS A 5 -13.15 -9.63 -11.08
C LYS A 5 -13.09 -8.13 -11.32
N ILE A 6 -12.19 -7.70 -12.19
CA ILE A 6 -12.07 -6.29 -12.56
C ILE A 6 -12.06 -6.16 -14.07
N THR A 7 -12.90 -5.25 -14.55
CA THR A 7 -13.00 -4.87 -15.96
C THR A 7 -12.76 -3.36 -16.05
N PRO A 8 -11.59 -2.90 -16.55
CA PRO A 8 -11.43 -1.51 -16.92
C PRO A 8 -12.38 -1.20 -18.07
N LEU A 9 -13.33 -0.29 -17.84
CA LEU A 9 -14.21 0.26 -18.88
C LEU A 9 -13.55 1.48 -19.55
N GLY A 10 -12.57 2.09 -18.88
CA GLY A 10 -11.64 3.08 -19.43
C GLY A 10 -10.36 3.19 -18.58
N ALA A 11 -9.32 3.79 -19.16
CA ALA A 11 -7.93 3.82 -18.64
C ALA A 11 -7.18 2.46 -18.59
N GLY A 12 -7.71 1.40 -19.21
CA GLY A 12 -6.97 0.16 -19.45
C GLY A 12 -5.98 0.34 -20.60
N GLN A 13 -4.68 0.37 -20.29
CA GLN A 13 -3.57 0.60 -21.24
C GLN A 13 -3.62 1.94 -22.02
N GLU A 14 -4.38 2.90 -21.51
CA GLU A 14 -4.44 4.27 -22.02
C GLU A 14 -4.46 5.29 -20.88
N VAL A 15 -4.28 6.57 -21.20
CA VAL A 15 -4.34 7.69 -20.25
C VAL A 15 -5.67 8.42 -20.40
N GLY A 16 -6.33 8.68 -19.26
CA GLY A 16 -7.62 9.36 -19.16
C GLY A 16 -8.83 8.41 -19.26
N ARG A 17 -10.03 8.99 -19.05
CA ARG A 17 -11.33 8.28 -19.11
C ARG A 17 -11.43 7.07 -18.18
N SER A 18 -10.71 7.10 -17.05
CA SER A 18 -10.78 6.07 -16.03
C SER A 18 -12.23 5.74 -15.67
N CYS A 19 -12.58 4.46 -15.72
CA CYS A 19 -13.73 3.91 -15.02
C CYS A 19 -13.53 2.40 -14.92
N LEU A 20 -13.61 1.85 -13.71
CA LEU A 20 -13.35 0.43 -13.47
C LEU A 20 -14.56 -0.22 -12.82
N LEU A 21 -14.99 -1.36 -13.35
CA LEU A 21 -15.99 -2.20 -12.73
C LEU A 21 -15.30 -3.28 -11.89
N LEU A 22 -15.49 -3.22 -10.58
CA LEU A 22 -14.98 -4.17 -9.60
C LEU A 22 -16.13 -5.07 -9.10
N THR A 23 -16.00 -6.38 -9.28
CA THR A 23 -16.91 -7.38 -8.71
C THR A 23 -16.19 -8.20 -7.64
N MET A 24 -16.68 -8.15 -6.41
CA MET A 24 -16.08 -8.84 -5.26
C MET A 24 -17.16 -9.16 -4.21
N GLY A 25 -17.14 -10.35 -3.61
CA GLY A 25 -18.15 -10.77 -2.63
C GLY A 25 -19.61 -10.68 -3.12
N GLY A 26 -19.86 -10.92 -4.42
CA GLY A 26 -21.20 -10.80 -5.02
C GLY A 26 -21.69 -9.37 -5.24
N LYS A 27 -20.86 -8.35 -4.97
CA LYS A 27 -21.16 -6.93 -5.14
C LYS A 27 -20.46 -6.37 -6.37
N ASN A 28 -21.09 -5.39 -7.03
CA ASN A 28 -20.51 -4.65 -8.14
C ASN A 28 -20.27 -3.20 -7.71
N ILE A 29 -19.03 -2.72 -7.86
CA ILE A 29 -18.57 -1.40 -7.45
C ILE A 29 -17.95 -0.72 -8.66
N MET A 30 -18.40 0.50 -8.98
CA MET A 30 -17.85 1.30 -10.06
C MET A 30 -16.90 2.36 -9.50
N LEU A 31 -15.64 2.33 -9.92
CA LEU A 31 -14.58 3.22 -9.45
C LEU A 31 -14.28 4.28 -10.50
N ASP A 32 -14.04 5.52 -10.02
CA ASP A 32 -13.64 6.68 -10.83
C ASP A 32 -14.61 7.08 -11.96
N CYS A 33 -15.91 6.97 -11.69
CA CYS A 33 -16.95 7.49 -12.57
C CYS A 33 -17.56 8.72 -11.87
N GLY A 34 -17.18 9.93 -12.32
CA GLY A 34 -17.40 11.20 -11.63
C GLY A 34 -18.77 11.34 -10.94
N MET A 35 -18.77 11.32 -9.61
CA MET A 35 -19.96 11.54 -8.76
C MET A 35 -19.60 12.29 -7.47
N HIS A 36 -20.63 12.85 -6.83
CA HIS A 36 -20.55 13.67 -5.62
C HIS A 36 -19.94 12.90 -4.42
N MET A 37 -18.82 13.42 -3.92
CA MET A 37 -18.21 13.01 -2.65
C MET A 37 -19.02 13.61 -1.49
N GLY A 38 -19.64 12.79 -0.64
CA GLY A 38 -20.29 13.29 0.58
C GLY A 38 -21.40 12.44 1.20
N TYR A 39 -21.71 11.25 0.69
CA TYR A 39 -22.70 10.37 1.30
C TYR A 39 -22.00 9.17 1.95
N ASN A 40 -22.21 8.98 3.25
CA ASN A 40 -22.10 7.66 3.85
C ASN A 40 -23.36 6.91 3.40
N ASP A 41 -23.24 6.07 2.38
CA ASP A 41 -24.19 4.97 2.32
C ASP A 41 -23.82 4.03 3.45
N ASP A 42 -24.78 3.74 4.33
CA ASP A 42 -24.78 2.51 5.11
C ASP A 42 -24.89 1.36 4.11
N LEU A 43 -23.79 1.10 3.40
CA LEU A 43 -23.62 -0.07 2.57
C LEU A 43 -23.80 -1.26 3.52
N ASP A 44 -24.67 -2.18 3.09
CA ASP A 44 -24.84 -3.55 3.58
C ASP A 44 -23.69 -4.02 4.48
N ASN A 45 -23.97 -4.65 5.64
CA ASN A 45 -23.03 -4.98 6.73
C ASN A 45 -21.67 -5.63 6.36
N ASP A 46 -21.46 -5.97 5.08
CA ASP A 46 -20.28 -6.64 4.54
C ASP A 46 -19.32 -5.73 3.74
N ILE A 47 -19.62 -4.44 3.50
CA ILE A 47 -18.74 -3.52 2.72
C ILE A 47 -18.17 -2.42 3.61
N GLU A 48 -16.86 -2.26 3.59
CA GLU A 48 -16.16 -1.14 4.23
C GLU A 48 -15.35 -0.35 3.22
N ILE A 49 -15.45 0.98 3.30
CA ILE A 49 -14.70 1.90 2.44
C ILE A 49 -13.93 2.88 3.32
N LYS A 50 -12.63 3.01 3.07
CA LYS A 50 -11.76 3.97 3.73
C LYS A 50 -11.02 4.80 2.69
N ALA A 51 -11.18 6.12 2.77
CA ALA A 51 -10.47 7.07 1.94
C ALA A 51 -9.12 7.45 2.58
N TYR A 52 -8.10 7.58 1.74
CA TYR A 52 -6.74 7.97 2.09
C TYR A 52 -6.31 9.17 1.25
N TYR A 53 -5.42 10.00 1.77
CA TYR A 53 -4.96 11.20 1.08
C TYR A 53 -3.99 10.85 -0.07
N ALA A 54 -4.26 11.32 -1.29
CA ALA A 54 -3.45 10.99 -2.49
C ALA A 54 -2.46 12.10 -2.91
N GLY A 55 -2.59 13.32 -2.38
CA GLY A 55 -1.69 14.45 -2.66
C GLY A 55 -1.86 15.10 -4.04
N HIS A 56 -1.92 14.33 -5.13
CA HIS A 56 -1.97 14.75 -6.55
C HIS A 56 -2.64 16.11 -6.84
N VAL A 57 -3.92 16.24 -6.50
CA VAL A 57 -4.68 17.50 -6.52
C VAL A 57 -5.45 17.67 -5.21
N LEU A 58 -5.97 18.88 -4.97
CA LEU A 58 -6.81 19.13 -3.80
C LEU A 58 -8.03 18.22 -3.81
N GLY A 59 -8.20 17.43 -2.74
CA GLY A 59 -9.29 16.47 -2.61
C GLY A 59 -9.04 15.10 -3.25
N ALA A 60 -7.88 14.87 -3.89
CA ALA A 60 -7.53 13.56 -4.43
C ALA A 60 -7.41 12.53 -3.30
N ALA A 61 -8.03 11.37 -3.51
CA ALA A 61 -8.09 10.30 -2.52
C ALA A 61 -7.85 8.92 -3.14
N MET A 62 -7.20 8.04 -2.38
CA MET A 62 -7.14 6.61 -2.65
C MET A 62 -8.22 5.91 -1.83
N PHE A 63 -8.87 4.89 -2.36
CA PHE A 63 -9.92 4.15 -1.67
C PHE A 63 -9.46 2.73 -1.39
N TRP A 64 -9.45 2.37 -0.11
CA TRP A 64 -9.40 0.98 0.31
C TRP A 64 -10.82 0.48 0.52
N ILE A 65 -11.14 -0.63 -0.12
CA ILE A 65 -12.47 -1.23 -0.14
C ILE A 65 -12.33 -2.67 0.31
N ARG A 66 -13.09 -3.05 1.34
CA ARG A 66 -13.17 -4.42 1.84
C ARG A 66 -14.58 -4.95 1.66
N VAL A 67 -14.70 -6.16 1.13
CA VAL A 67 -15.96 -6.92 1.06
C VAL A 67 -15.68 -8.29 1.66
N GLY A 68 -16.27 -8.56 2.83
CA GLY A 68 -15.93 -9.75 3.63
C GLY A 68 -14.43 -9.84 3.93
N SER A 69 -13.77 -10.91 3.46
CA SER A 69 -12.32 -11.15 3.70
C SER A 69 -11.40 -10.62 2.59
N GLN A 70 -11.97 -10.10 1.51
CA GLN A 70 -11.27 -9.62 0.32
C GLN A 70 -11.12 -8.09 0.39
N SER A 71 -9.97 -7.58 -0.05
CA SER A 71 -9.66 -6.15 0.00
C SER A 71 -8.94 -5.63 -1.24
N VAL A 72 -9.32 -4.45 -1.70
CA VAL A 72 -8.77 -3.77 -2.87
C VAL A 72 -8.40 -2.34 -2.50
N VAL A 73 -7.26 -1.86 -3.00
CA VAL A 73 -6.93 -0.42 -2.98
C VAL A 73 -6.99 0.10 -4.41
N TYR A 74 -7.79 1.13 -4.63
CA TYR A 74 -7.78 1.91 -5.85
C TYR A 74 -7.15 3.28 -5.57
N THR A 75 -6.06 3.59 -6.26
CA THR A 75 -5.26 4.79 -5.96
C THR A 75 -5.75 6.06 -6.65
N GLY A 76 -6.42 5.94 -7.80
CA GLY A 76 -6.56 7.07 -8.72
C GLY A 76 -5.19 7.63 -9.12
N ASP A 77 -5.13 8.93 -9.41
CA ASP A 77 -3.86 9.64 -9.55
C ASP A 77 -3.34 10.08 -8.17
N TYR A 78 -2.07 9.81 -7.89
CA TYR A 78 -1.46 10.11 -6.58
C TYR A 78 -0.04 10.66 -6.74
N ASN A 79 0.50 11.23 -5.67
CA ASN A 79 1.87 11.72 -5.67
C ASN A 79 2.57 11.40 -4.35
N MET A 80 3.63 10.60 -4.40
CA MET A 80 4.45 10.29 -3.23
C MET A 80 5.42 11.43 -2.83
N THR A 81 5.60 12.43 -3.70
CA THR A 81 6.46 13.59 -3.40
C THR A 81 5.59 14.79 -3.01
N PRO A 82 5.82 15.42 -1.84
CA PRO A 82 5.02 16.55 -1.40
C PRO A 82 5.24 17.78 -2.28
N ASP A 83 4.14 18.46 -2.59
CA ASP A 83 4.14 19.75 -3.25
C ASP A 83 4.24 20.91 -2.24
N ARG A 84 4.45 22.15 -2.70
CA ARG A 84 4.48 23.31 -1.80
C ARG A 84 3.12 23.55 -1.17
N HIS A 85 2.06 23.18 -1.89
CA HIS A 85 0.68 23.33 -1.44
C HIS A 85 0.04 22.02 -0.94
N LEU A 86 0.44 20.85 -1.44
CA LEU A 86 -0.15 19.56 -1.08
C LEU A 86 0.87 18.64 -0.39
N GLY A 87 0.38 17.70 0.43
CA GLY A 87 1.22 16.70 1.08
C GLY A 87 1.59 15.56 0.12
N ALA A 88 2.40 14.61 0.60
CA ALA A 88 2.58 13.33 -0.09
C ALA A 88 1.37 12.43 0.16
N ALA A 89 1.10 11.52 -0.77
CA ALA A 89 0.15 10.43 -0.59
C ALA A 89 0.47 9.64 0.69
N TRP A 90 -0.56 9.23 1.41
CA TRP A 90 -0.42 8.51 2.68
C TRP A 90 -1.46 7.42 2.79
N ILE A 91 -1.03 6.20 3.10
CA ILE A 91 -1.87 5.02 3.29
C ILE A 91 -1.31 4.14 4.41
N ASP A 92 -2.18 3.41 5.09
CA ASP A 92 -1.77 2.40 6.06
C ASP A 92 -1.12 1.19 5.37
N LYS A 93 -0.35 0.40 6.14
CA LYS A 93 0.18 -0.89 5.72
C LYS A 93 -0.95 -1.95 5.69
N CYS A 94 -1.87 -1.78 4.74
CA CYS A 94 -3.15 -2.50 4.69
C CYS A 94 -3.08 -3.90 4.05
N ARG A 95 -1.97 -4.27 3.39
CA ARG A 95 -1.75 -5.59 2.76
C ARG A 95 -2.93 -6.07 1.91
N PRO A 96 -3.39 -5.26 0.94
CA PRO A 96 -4.60 -5.58 0.21
C PRO A 96 -4.38 -6.80 -0.70
N ASP A 97 -5.47 -7.51 -1.02
CA ASP A 97 -5.42 -8.62 -1.95
C ASP A 97 -5.11 -8.13 -3.38
N LEU A 98 -5.50 -6.89 -3.70
CA LEU A 98 -5.14 -6.19 -4.92
C LEU A 98 -4.86 -4.71 -4.68
N LEU A 99 -3.77 -4.21 -5.26
CA LEU A 99 -3.50 -2.78 -5.42
C LEU A 99 -3.63 -2.35 -6.88
N ILE A 100 -4.55 -1.45 -7.18
CA ILE A 100 -4.76 -0.85 -8.50
C ILE A 100 -4.07 0.53 -8.52
N SER A 101 -2.98 0.65 -9.27
CA SER A 101 -2.14 1.84 -9.36
C SER A 101 -2.24 2.52 -10.73
N GLU A 102 -2.27 3.86 -10.76
CA GLU A 102 -1.92 4.61 -11.98
C GLU A 102 -0.49 4.29 -12.43
N SER A 103 -0.19 4.54 -13.71
CA SER A 103 1.09 4.21 -14.33
C SER A 103 1.57 5.27 -15.35
N THR A 104 1.06 6.50 -15.22
CA THR A 104 1.30 7.63 -16.14
C THR A 104 2.79 7.86 -16.44
N TYR A 105 3.66 7.75 -15.44
CA TYR A 105 5.12 7.94 -15.55
C TYR A 105 5.91 6.66 -15.22
N ALA A 106 5.39 5.50 -15.62
CA ALA A 106 5.94 4.17 -15.36
C ALA A 106 7.44 3.99 -15.67
N THR A 107 7.96 4.65 -16.70
CA THR A 107 9.38 4.56 -17.11
C THR A 107 10.22 5.78 -16.71
N THR A 108 9.61 6.79 -16.10
CA THR A 108 10.29 8.05 -15.79
C THR A 108 10.70 8.10 -14.33
N ILE A 109 11.96 8.41 -14.09
CA ILE A 109 12.47 8.77 -12.75
C ILE A 109 12.73 10.26 -12.76
N ARG A 110 12.15 10.99 -11.81
CA ARG A 110 12.29 12.45 -11.78
C ARG A 110 13.53 12.89 -11.01
N ASP A 111 14.19 13.91 -11.56
CA ASP A 111 15.23 14.64 -10.86
C ASP A 111 14.69 15.34 -9.61
N SER A 112 15.64 15.74 -8.75
CA SER A 112 15.33 16.47 -7.53
C SER A 112 14.43 17.67 -7.82
N LYS A 113 13.38 17.82 -7.00
CA LYS A 113 12.43 18.93 -7.11
C LYS A 113 13.15 20.28 -7.11
N ARG A 114 14.17 20.43 -6.27
CA ARG A 114 14.94 21.68 -6.13
C ARG A 114 15.68 22.07 -7.42
N CYS A 115 16.28 21.10 -8.12
CA CYS A 115 16.94 21.38 -9.40
C CYS A 115 15.92 21.83 -10.46
N ARG A 116 14.78 21.13 -10.55
CA ARG A 116 13.69 21.49 -11.50
C ARG A 116 13.13 22.88 -11.24
N GLU A 117 12.85 23.21 -9.98
CA GLU A 117 12.38 24.56 -9.60
C GLU A 117 13.40 25.65 -9.97
N LYS A 118 14.70 25.39 -9.73
CA LYS A 118 15.76 26.34 -10.07
C LYS A 118 15.88 26.55 -11.58
N ASP A 119 15.84 25.46 -12.36
CA ASP A 119 15.92 25.54 -13.82
C ASP A 119 14.72 26.28 -14.41
N PHE A 120 13.50 25.96 -13.93
CA PHE A 120 12.28 26.68 -14.30
C PHE A 120 12.40 28.19 -14.07
N LEU A 121 12.77 28.60 -12.85
CA LEU A 121 12.91 30.01 -12.51
C LEU A 121 13.98 30.71 -13.35
N LYS A 122 15.10 30.02 -13.61
CA LYS A 122 16.18 30.52 -14.46
C LYS A 122 15.69 30.80 -15.89
N LYS A 123 15.06 29.82 -16.55
CA LYS A 123 14.60 29.98 -17.94
C LYS A 123 13.51 31.05 -18.06
N VAL A 124 12.57 31.10 -17.11
CA VAL A 124 11.53 32.13 -17.09
C VAL A 124 12.15 33.52 -16.95
N HIS A 125 13.08 33.72 -16.02
CA HIS A 125 13.77 34.99 -15.82
C HIS A 125 14.53 35.40 -17.09
N GLU A 126 15.37 34.52 -17.63
CA GLU A 126 16.18 34.82 -18.82
C GLU A 126 15.35 35.18 -20.05
N CYS A 127 14.19 34.55 -20.24
CA CYS A 127 13.27 34.90 -21.33
C CYS A 127 12.64 36.28 -21.14
N VAL A 128 12.17 36.57 -19.92
CA VAL A 128 11.56 37.86 -19.58
C VAL A 128 12.55 39.01 -19.66
N ASP A 129 13.80 38.79 -19.22
CA ASP A 129 14.88 39.79 -19.25
C ASP A 129 15.27 40.17 -20.68
N LYS A 130 15.20 39.22 -21.61
CA LYS A 130 15.36 39.45 -23.07
C LYS A 130 14.15 40.16 -23.71
N GLY A 131 13.11 40.49 -22.96
CA GLY A 131 11.88 41.08 -23.47
C GLY A 131 10.90 40.08 -24.09
N GLY A 132 11.15 38.77 -23.94
CA GLY A 132 10.32 37.69 -24.47
C GLY A 132 9.07 37.43 -23.64
N LYS A 133 8.09 36.73 -24.24
CA LYS A 133 6.87 36.28 -23.57
C LYS A 133 6.95 34.79 -23.25
N VAL A 134 6.54 34.42 -22.04
CA VAL A 134 6.49 33.03 -21.58
C VAL A 134 5.04 32.56 -21.50
N LEU A 135 4.70 31.52 -22.26
CA LEU A 135 3.42 30.82 -22.16
C LEU A 135 3.59 29.54 -21.35
N ILE A 136 2.76 29.33 -20.33
CA ILE A 136 2.75 28.12 -19.50
C ILE A 136 1.34 27.51 -19.55
N PRO A 137 1.08 26.57 -20.47
CA PRO A 137 -0.21 25.91 -20.54
C PRO A 137 -0.38 24.95 -19.35
N VAL A 138 -1.46 25.13 -18.59
CA VAL A 138 -1.75 24.36 -17.37
C VAL A 138 -3.21 23.93 -17.33
N PHE A 139 -3.51 22.92 -16.52
CA PHE A 139 -4.88 22.67 -16.08
C PHE A 139 -5.28 23.65 -14.98
N ALA A 140 -6.58 23.90 -14.83
CA ALA A 140 -7.09 24.94 -13.93
C ALA A 140 -6.83 24.67 -12.44
N LEU A 141 -6.63 23.40 -12.06
CA LEU A 141 -6.47 22.94 -10.69
C LEU A 141 -5.26 22.01 -10.57
N GLY A 142 -4.54 22.09 -9.45
CA GLY A 142 -3.34 21.30 -9.17
C GLY A 142 -2.07 22.05 -9.53
N ARG A 143 -1.45 21.72 -10.67
CA ARG A 143 -0.09 22.19 -10.96
C ARG A 143 0.01 23.69 -11.20
N ALA A 144 -1.06 24.32 -11.69
CA ALA A 144 -1.14 25.77 -11.83
C ALA A 144 -0.81 26.49 -10.51
N GLN A 145 -1.42 26.06 -9.40
CA GLN A 145 -1.23 26.68 -8.09
C GLN A 145 0.21 26.51 -7.58
N GLU A 146 0.83 25.34 -7.77
CA GLU A 146 2.24 25.13 -7.42
C GLU A 146 3.17 26.12 -8.14
N LEU A 147 3.02 26.25 -9.46
CA LEU A 147 3.86 27.12 -10.27
C LEU A 147 3.62 28.60 -9.98
N CYS A 148 2.37 28.98 -9.66
CA CYS A 148 2.04 30.33 -9.21
C CYS A 148 2.73 30.67 -7.90
N ILE A 149 2.67 29.78 -6.89
CA ILE A 149 3.35 29.99 -5.61
C ILE A 149 4.86 30.12 -5.83
N LEU A 150 5.43 29.31 -6.73
CA LEU A 150 6.85 29.35 -7.05
C LEU A 150 7.27 30.69 -7.68
N LEU A 151 6.53 31.15 -8.71
CA LEU A 151 6.82 32.43 -9.37
C LEU A 151 6.55 33.63 -8.46
N GLU A 152 5.45 33.64 -7.70
CA GLU A 152 5.13 34.72 -6.76
C GLU A 152 6.26 34.94 -5.75
N THR A 153 6.76 33.85 -5.16
CA THR A 153 7.87 33.92 -4.19
C THR A 153 9.16 34.41 -4.85
N TYR A 154 9.40 34.02 -6.10
CA TYR A 154 10.60 34.44 -6.84
C TYR A 154 10.53 35.90 -7.27
N TRP A 155 9.36 36.37 -7.72
CA TRP A 155 9.11 37.76 -8.10
C TRP A 155 9.31 38.71 -6.93
N GLU A 156 8.75 38.36 -5.76
CA GLU A 156 8.93 39.16 -4.54
C GLU A 156 10.41 39.22 -4.11
N ARG A 157 11.14 38.11 -4.23
CA ARG A 157 12.57 38.03 -3.85
C ARG A 157 13.49 38.80 -4.81
N MET A 158 13.23 38.71 -6.11
CA MET A 158 14.08 39.31 -7.15
C MET A 158 13.62 40.72 -7.55
N ASN A 159 12.49 41.19 -7.02
CA ASN A 159 11.88 42.47 -7.34
C ASN A 159 11.65 42.67 -8.85
N LEU A 160 11.18 41.62 -9.52
CA LEU A 160 10.90 41.64 -10.95
C LEU A 160 9.61 42.42 -11.23
N LYS A 161 9.64 43.28 -12.26
CA LYS A 161 8.51 44.14 -12.63
C LYS A 161 7.65 43.58 -13.77
N ALA A 162 8.12 42.56 -14.47
CA ALA A 162 7.38 41.97 -15.58
C ALA A 162 6.05 41.38 -15.08
N PRO A 163 4.93 41.63 -15.77
CA PRO A 163 3.64 41.15 -15.31
C PRO A 163 3.54 39.63 -15.46
N ILE A 164 3.02 38.99 -14.41
CA ILE A 164 2.53 37.61 -14.48
C ILE A 164 1.02 37.67 -14.57
N TYR A 165 0.47 36.97 -15.54
CA TYR A 165 -0.96 36.84 -15.69
C TYR A 165 -1.42 35.39 -15.59
N PHE A 166 -2.64 35.26 -15.10
CA PHE A 166 -3.36 34.01 -15.08
C PHE A 166 -4.66 34.15 -15.87
N ALA A 167 -4.88 33.28 -16.85
CA ALA A 167 -6.11 33.20 -17.61
C ALA A 167 -7.35 33.15 -16.71
N LEU A 168 -8.25 34.12 -16.88
CA LEU A 168 -9.53 34.18 -16.17
C LEU A 168 -10.40 32.94 -16.45
N GLY A 169 -11.21 32.54 -15.47
CA GLY A 169 -12.15 31.41 -15.58
C GLY A 169 -12.05 30.42 -14.42
N LEU A 170 -11.86 29.14 -14.75
CA LEU A 170 -11.90 28.03 -13.78
C LEU A 170 -10.85 28.15 -12.67
N THR A 171 -9.71 28.79 -12.93
CA THR A 171 -8.62 28.88 -11.95
C THR A 171 -8.89 29.89 -10.84
N GLU A 172 -9.60 30.99 -11.12
CA GLU A 172 -10.03 31.93 -10.06
C GLU A 172 -10.98 31.23 -9.08
N LYS A 173 -11.92 30.46 -9.61
CA LYS A 173 -12.78 29.57 -8.80
C LYS A 173 -11.96 28.52 -8.05
N ALA A 174 -10.96 27.91 -8.70
CA ALA A 174 -10.07 26.94 -8.06
C ALA A 174 -9.35 27.55 -6.85
N ASN A 175 -8.84 28.79 -6.95
CA ASN A 175 -8.20 29.47 -5.83
C ASN A 175 -9.16 29.68 -4.65
N ASN A 176 -10.45 29.99 -4.91
CA ASN A 176 -11.46 30.06 -3.86
C ASN A 176 -11.66 28.70 -3.17
N TYR A 177 -11.69 27.59 -3.92
CA TYR A 177 -11.74 26.25 -3.33
C TYR A 177 -10.50 25.92 -2.49
N TYR A 178 -9.30 26.29 -2.94
CA TYR A 178 -8.08 26.13 -2.13
C TYR A 178 -8.14 26.93 -0.82
N LYS A 179 -8.73 28.13 -0.84
CA LYS A 179 -8.94 28.96 0.35
C LYS A 179 -9.97 28.32 1.30
N MET A 180 -11.07 27.77 0.78
CA MET A 180 -12.12 27.12 1.57
C MET A 180 -11.66 25.78 2.17
N PHE A 181 -10.95 24.96 1.39
CA PHE A 181 -10.49 23.62 1.79
C PHE A 181 -9.02 23.61 2.19
N ILE A 182 -8.57 24.67 2.87
CA ILE A 182 -7.19 24.78 3.38
C ILE A 182 -6.82 23.62 4.32
N THR A 183 -7.80 23.00 4.96
CA THR A 183 -7.64 21.81 5.80
C THR A 183 -7.25 20.55 5.02
N TRP A 184 -7.21 20.59 3.69
CA TRP A 184 -6.75 19.50 2.82
C TRP A 184 -5.35 19.77 2.21
N THR A 185 -4.75 20.93 2.48
CA THR A 185 -3.38 21.24 2.08
C THR A 185 -2.35 20.68 3.06
N ASN A 186 -1.06 20.82 2.78
CA ASN A 186 -0.02 20.40 3.72
C ASN A 186 0.02 21.27 5.01
N GLN A 187 0.70 20.77 6.04
CA GLN A 187 0.80 21.46 7.35
C GLN A 187 1.46 22.84 7.27
N LYS A 188 2.41 23.04 6.33
CA LYS A 188 3.11 24.31 6.15
C LYS A 188 2.12 25.40 5.74
N ILE A 189 1.27 25.11 4.76
CA ILE A 189 0.24 26.02 4.27
C ILE A 189 -0.77 26.33 5.37
N ARG A 190 -1.25 25.30 6.09
CA ARG A 190 -2.20 25.48 7.20
C ARG A 190 -1.68 26.42 8.28
N LYS A 191 -0.40 26.28 8.66
CA LYS A 191 0.23 27.12 9.69
C LYS A 191 0.42 28.57 9.23
N THR A 192 0.88 28.77 8.00
CA THR A 192 1.14 30.12 7.47
C THR A 192 -0.14 30.86 7.09
N PHE A 193 -1.24 30.16 6.80
CA PHE A 193 -2.49 30.74 6.31
C PHE A 193 -3.02 31.90 7.15
N VAL A 194 -2.91 31.80 8.49
CA VAL A 194 -3.38 32.86 9.42
C VAL A 194 -2.60 34.16 9.25
N GLN A 195 -1.31 34.08 8.89
CA GLN A 195 -0.42 35.25 8.73
C GLN A 195 -0.38 35.74 7.29
N ARG A 196 -0.35 34.81 6.33
CA ARG A 196 -0.26 35.08 4.89
C ARG A 196 -0.93 33.96 4.11
N ASN A 197 -1.93 34.32 3.33
CA ASN A 197 -2.57 33.40 2.40
C ASN A 197 -1.66 33.18 1.17
N MET A 198 -1.14 31.96 1.00
CA MET A 198 -0.28 31.61 -0.15
C MET A 198 -1.02 31.53 -1.48
N PHE A 199 -2.35 31.54 -1.47
CA PHE A 199 -3.19 31.60 -2.67
C PHE A 199 -3.69 33.02 -2.97
N ASP A 200 -3.18 34.01 -2.24
CA ASP A 200 -3.40 35.42 -2.51
C ASP A 200 -2.15 36.01 -3.18
N PHE A 201 -2.15 35.99 -4.51
CA PHE A 201 -1.01 36.36 -5.32
C PHE A 201 -1.00 37.88 -5.55
N LYS A 202 0.07 38.58 -5.17
CA LYS A 202 0.20 40.03 -5.33
C LYS A 202 0.67 40.41 -6.73
N HIS A 203 1.54 39.59 -7.32
CA HIS A 203 2.17 39.88 -8.61
C HIS A 203 1.44 39.22 -9.78
N ILE A 204 0.60 38.22 -9.50
CA ILE A 204 -0.17 37.50 -10.51
C ILE A 204 -1.55 38.14 -10.66
N LYS A 205 -1.83 38.67 -11.86
CA LYS A 205 -3.07 39.37 -12.18
C LYS A 205 -3.94 38.55 -13.13
N ALA A 206 -5.22 38.92 -13.20
CA ALA A 206 -6.12 38.40 -14.21
C ALA A 206 -5.63 38.73 -15.63
N PHE A 207 -5.66 37.75 -16.53
CA PHE A 207 -5.36 37.95 -17.94
C PHE A 207 -6.62 38.34 -18.72
N ASP A 208 -6.61 39.50 -19.36
CA ASP A 208 -7.57 39.87 -20.39
C ASP A 208 -7.08 39.39 -21.77
N ARG A 209 -8.00 38.95 -22.62
CA ARG A 209 -7.69 38.55 -24.01
C ARG A 209 -7.07 39.68 -24.83
N GLN A 210 -7.32 40.94 -24.49
CA GLN A 210 -6.68 42.08 -25.15
C GLN A 210 -5.16 42.10 -24.92
N TYR A 211 -4.68 41.51 -23.83
CA TYR A 211 -3.26 41.53 -23.47
C TYR A 211 -2.41 40.60 -24.34
N ILE A 212 -3.02 39.74 -25.16
CA ILE A 212 -2.27 38.83 -26.05
C ILE A 212 -1.37 39.63 -27.01
N ASP A 213 -1.87 40.77 -27.48
CA ASP A 213 -1.21 41.63 -28.46
C ASP A 213 -0.35 42.73 -27.81
N ASN A 214 -0.37 42.86 -26.48
CA ASN A 214 0.41 43.90 -25.78
C ASN A 214 1.92 43.69 -26.00
N PRO A 215 2.68 44.78 -26.26
CA PRO A 215 4.13 44.70 -26.38
C PRO A 215 4.79 44.48 -25.01
N GLY A 216 6.02 43.96 -25.04
CA GLY A 216 6.85 43.75 -23.84
C GLY A 216 6.75 42.35 -23.24
N PRO A 217 7.61 42.06 -22.25
CA PRO A 217 7.69 40.75 -21.63
C PRO A 217 6.52 40.49 -20.70
N MET A 218 6.06 39.25 -20.66
CA MET A 218 5.04 38.80 -19.72
C MET A 218 5.10 37.29 -19.55
N VAL A 219 4.61 36.80 -18.41
CA VAL A 219 4.40 35.38 -18.17
C VAL A 219 2.90 35.12 -18.11
N VAL A 220 2.40 34.15 -18.88
CA VAL A 220 0.97 33.84 -18.91
C VAL A 220 0.73 32.37 -18.65
N PHE A 221 -0.01 32.08 -17.58
CA PHE A 221 -0.63 30.78 -17.38
C PHE A 221 -1.96 30.71 -18.11
N ALA A 222 -2.15 29.71 -18.96
CA ALA A 222 -3.36 29.58 -19.75
C ALA A 222 -3.87 28.13 -19.80
N THR A 223 -5.20 27.99 -19.88
CA THR A 223 -5.86 26.68 -20.01
C THR A 223 -6.34 26.46 -21.44
N PRO A 224 -6.41 25.20 -21.92
CA PRO A 224 -6.03 23.94 -21.28
C PRO A 224 -4.54 23.61 -21.41
N GLY A 225 -4.05 22.67 -20.58
CA GLY A 225 -2.63 22.30 -20.48
C GLY A 225 -2.01 21.66 -21.72
N MET A 226 -2.79 21.01 -22.57
CA MET A 226 -2.28 20.27 -23.74
C MET A 226 -2.42 21.01 -25.09
N LEU A 227 -2.82 22.29 -25.07
CA LEU A 227 -3.00 23.12 -26.28
C LEU A 227 -4.00 22.56 -27.32
N HIS A 228 -4.98 21.75 -26.92
CA HIS A 228 -5.96 21.19 -27.87
C HIS A 228 -7.04 22.19 -28.28
N ALA A 229 -7.37 23.16 -27.42
CA ALA A 229 -8.40 24.18 -27.65
C ALA A 229 -8.16 25.40 -26.75
N GLY A 230 -9.13 26.32 -26.67
CA GLY A 230 -9.18 27.35 -25.64
C GLY A 230 -8.12 28.45 -25.75
N LEU A 231 -7.93 29.16 -24.64
CA LEU A 231 -7.11 30.37 -24.60
C LEU A 231 -5.61 30.05 -24.75
N SER A 232 -5.13 28.95 -24.16
CA SER A 232 -3.72 28.57 -24.30
C SER A 232 -3.33 28.35 -25.75
N LEU A 233 -4.21 27.72 -26.54
CA LEU A 233 -3.98 27.54 -27.97
C LEU A 233 -4.06 28.87 -28.75
N GLN A 234 -5.00 29.75 -28.41
CA GLN A 234 -5.10 31.08 -29.04
C GLN A 234 -3.84 31.92 -28.82
N ILE A 235 -3.29 31.91 -27.61
CA ILE A 235 -2.03 32.60 -27.28
C ILE A 235 -0.88 31.95 -28.04
N PHE A 236 -0.78 30.62 -28.00
CA PHE A 236 0.25 29.87 -28.72
C PHE A 236 0.30 30.24 -30.20
N LYS A 237 -0.84 30.24 -30.89
CA LYS A 237 -0.91 30.58 -32.32
C LYS A 237 -0.32 31.95 -32.65
N LYS A 238 -0.49 32.94 -31.77
CA LYS A 238 0.03 34.30 -31.96
C LYS A 238 1.50 34.43 -31.54
N TRP A 239 1.94 33.69 -30.52
CA TRP A 239 3.27 33.86 -29.93
C TRP A 239 4.32 32.91 -30.49
N ALA A 240 3.93 31.77 -31.06
CA ALA A 240 4.82 30.76 -31.62
C ALA A 240 5.76 31.26 -32.73
N PRO A 241 5.37 32.20 -33.62
CA PRO A 241 6.25 32.69 -34.67
C PRO A 241 7.40 33.59 -34.20
N ASN A 242 7.47 33.98 -32.92
CA ASN A 242 8.51 34.86 -32.40
C ASN A 242 9.55 34.06 -31.60
N GLU A 243 10.81 34.14 -32.03
CA GLU A 243 11.95 33.42 -31.45
C GLU A 243 12.34 33.86 -30.03
N ASN A 244 11.99 35.08 -29.63
CA ASN A 244 12.25 35.57 -28.27
C ASN A 244 11.26 34.99 -27.25
N ASN A 245 10.14 34.42 -27.72
CA ASN A 245 9.14 33.83 -26.83
C ASN A 245 9.53 32.40 -26.45
N MET A 246 8.93 31.93 -25.36
CA MET A 246 9.12 30.57 -24.87
C MET A 246 7.79 29.98 -24.41
N ILE A 247 7.61 28.68 -24.65
CA ILE A 247 6.54 27.90 -24.08
C ILE A 247 7.15 26.84 -23.16
N ILE A 248 6.66 26.77 -21.91
CA ILE A 248 7.07 25.75 -20.95
C ILE A 248 5.91 24.79 -20.76
N MET A 249 6.06 23.55 -21.22
CA MET A 249 5.09 22.48 -21.01
C MET A 249 5.36 21.81 -19.65
N PRO A 250 4.50 22.00 -18.64
CA PRO A 250 4.78 21.55 -17.27
C PRO A 250 4.38 20.09 -17.01
N GLY A 251 3.67 19.44 -17.93
CA GLY A 251 3.09 18.12 -17.72
C GLY A 251 2.98 17.29 -18.99
N PHE A 252 2.49 16.07 -18.83
CA PHE A 252 2.30 15.13 -19.91
C PHE A 252 1.30 15.64 -20.96
N CYS A 253 1.60 15.38 -22.23
CA CYS A 253 0.70 15.66 -23.35
C CYS A 253 0.37 14.36 -24.07
N VAL A 254 -0.92 14.03 -24.10
CA VAL A 254 -1.45 12.86 -24.80
C VAL A 254 -1.14 12.96 -26.29
N GLN A 255 -0.83 11.82 -26.92
CA GLN A 255 -0.59 11.71 -28.35
C GLN A 255 -1.76 12.31 -29.15
N GLY A 256 -1.44 13.00 -30.24
CA GLY A 256 -2.43 13.69 -31.09
C GLY A 256 -2.70 15.14 -30.69
N THR A 257 -2.37 15.57 -29.47
CA THR A 257 -2.49 16.98 -29.06
C THR A 257 -1.42 17.87 -29.70
N VAL A 258 -1.69 19.17 -29.81
CA VAL A 258 -0.72 20.16 -30.29
C VAL A 258 0.49 20.21 -29.36
N GLY A 259 0.27 20.14 -28.04
CA GLY A 259 1.35 20.08 -27.06
C GLY A 259 2.31 18.92 -27.31
N HIS A 260 1.79 17.73 -27.62
CA HIS A 260 2.62 16.57 -27.95
C HIS A 260 3.44 16.78 -29.24
N LYS A 261 2.83 17.35 -30.29
CA LYS A 261 3.52 17.61 -31.57
C LYS A 261 4.71 18.56 -31.40
N ILE A 262 4.55 19.66 -30.67
CA ILE A 262 5.62 20.65 -30.48
C ILE A 262 6.74 20.13 -29.57
N LEU A 263 6.40 19.29 -28.59
CA LEU A 263 7.38 18.63 -27.74
C LEU A 263 8.27 17.65 -28.52
N ASN A 264 7.71 17.01 -29.56
CA ASN A 264 8.47 16.16 -30.49
C ASN A 264 9.23 16.97 -31.57
N GLY A 265 9.31 18.29 -31.44
CA GLY A 265 10.13 19.14 -32.31
C GLY A 265 9.44 19.63 -33.58
N ALA A 266 8.11 19.54 -33.70
CA ALA A 266 7.39 20.07 -34.86
C ALA A 266 7.63 21.57 -35.03
N LYS A 267 8.23 21.96 -36.15
CA LYS A 267 8.52 23.37 -36.52
C LYS A 267 7.34 24.08 -37.18
N THR A 268 6.38 23.31 -37.69
CA THR A 268 5.13 23.83 -38.24
C THR A 268 3.97 23.01 -37.71
N VAL A 269 2.87 23.68 -37.36
CA VAL A 269 1.65 23.05 -36.91
C VAL A 269 0.50 23.51 -37.81
N GLU A 270 -0.13 22.55 -38.47
CA GLU A 270 -1.34 22.78 -39.26
C GLU A 270 -2.59 22.57 -38.39
N PHE A 271 -3.54 23.50 -38.52
CA PHE A 271 -4.84 23.48 -37.85
C PHE A 271 -5.99 23.24 -38.84
N GLU A 272 -7.14 22.79 -38.34
CA GLU A 272 -8.33 22.41 -39.14
C GLU A 272 -8.76 23.46 -40.17
N ASN A 273 -8.58 24.75 -39.88
CA ASN A 273 -8.92 25.85 -40.79
C ASN A 273 -7.85 26.12 -41.87
N ARG A 274 -6.97 25.15 -42.16
CA ARG A 274 -5.76 25.30 -43.01
C ARG A 274 -4.81 26.42 -42.56
N GLN A 275 -4.93 26.84 -41.30
CA GLN A 275 -4.00 27.80 -40.72
C GLN A 275 -2.71 27.06 -40.38
N ILE A 276 -1.60 27.51 -40.96
CA ILE A 276 -0.26 26.99 -40.66
C ILE A 276 0.42 28.00 -39.72
N VAL A 277 0.91 27.51 -38.58
CA VAL A 277 1.68 28.31 -37.63
C VAL A 277 3.10 27.77 -37.57
N GLU A 278 4.07 28.66 -37.78
CA GLU A 278 5.49 28.36 -37.61
C GLU A 278 5.88 28.49 -36.13
N VAL A 279 6.61 27.49 -35.63
CA VAL A 279 7.05 27.39 -34.24
C VAL A 279 8.52 27.78 -34.17
N LYS A 280 8.78 29.08 -34.01
CA LYS A 280 10.12 29.65 -33.80
C LYS A 280 10.46 29.84 -32.33
N MET A 281 9.44 30.00 -31.48
CA MET A 281 9.60 30.13 -30.03
C MET A 281 10.32 28.91 -29.43
N SER A 282 11.04 29.12 -28.33
CA SER A 282 11.65 28.00 -27.60
C SER A 282 10.57 27.12 -26.96
N VAL A 283 10.69 25.81 -27.12
CA VAL A 283 9.75 24.81 -26.55
C VAL A 283 10.49 24.01 -25.50
N GLU A 284 10.12 24.21 -24.23
CA GLU A 284 10.76 23.59 -23.08
C GLU A 284 9.80 22.60 -22.40
N TYR A 285 10.22 21.35 -22.27
CA TYR A 285 9.52 20.39 -21.41
C TYR A 285 10.11 20.42 -20.01
N MET A 286 9.27 20.68 -19.02
CA MET A 286 9.67 20.58 -17.62
C MET A 286 8.70 19.68 -16.89
N SER A 287 9.18 18.52 -16.43
CA SER A 287 8.35 17.53 -15.74
C SER A 287 7.93 18.01 -14.36
N PHE A 288 6.97 18.93 -14.30
CA PHE A 288 6.23 19.33 -13.11
C PHE A 288 4.92 18.55 -13.04
N SER A 289 4.93 17.27 -13.37
CA SER A 289 3.73 16.46 -13.22
C SER A 289 3.41 16.17 -11.75
N ALA A 290 2.11 16.15 -11.41
CA ALA A 290 1.60 15.75 -10.09
C ALA A 290 1.29 14.26 -9.99
N HIS A 291 1.58 13.46 -11.01
CA HIS A 291 1.37 12.01 -10.99
C HIS A 291 2.55 11.30 -10.31
N ALA A 292 2.36 10.07 -9.87
CA ALA A 292 3.43 9.25 -9.34
C ALA A 292 4.47 8.94 -10.44
N ASP A 293 5.76 9.05 -10.13
CA ASP A 293 6.83 8.57 -11.00
C ASP A 293 7.15 7.10 -10.70
N ALA A 294 8.01 6.47 -11.50
CA ALA A 294 8.36 5.05 -11.32
C ALA A 294 8.83 4.75 -9.90
N LYS A 295 9.58 5.68 -9.27
CA LYS A 295 10.05 5.54 -7.89
C LYS A 295 8.89 5.60 -6.90
N GLY A 296 7.99 6.57 -7.04
CA GLY A 296 6.80 6.70 -6.20
C GLY A 296 5.89 5.47 -6.26
N ILE A 297 5.69 4.92 -7.47
CA ILE A 297 4.87 3.71 -7.65
C ILE A 297 5.48 2.51 -6.91
N MET A 298 6.77 2.26 -7.10
CA MET A 298 7.48 1.16 -6.42
C MET A 298 7.48 1.36 -4.89
N GLN A 299 7.63 2.60 -4.40
CA GLN A 299 7.56 2.92 -2.97
C GLN A 299 6.17 2.61 -2.37
N LEU A 300 5.09 2.94 -3.08
CA LEU A 300 3.74 2.65 -2.61
C LEU A 300 3.48 1.13 -2.56
N ILE A 301 3.89 0.39 -3.60
CA ILE A 301 3.77 -1.08 -3.64
C ILE A 301 4.54 -1.70 -2.47
N GLN A 302 5.78 -1.27 -2.25
CA GLN A 302 6.61 -1.77 -1.15
C GLN A 302 5.98 -1.50 0.23
N HIS A 303 5.40 -0.32 0.42
CA HIS A 303 4.77 0.06 1.69
C HIS A 303 3.47 -0.70 1.95
N CYS A 304 2.64 -0.85 0.93
CA CYS A 304 1.34 -1.52 1.04
C CYS A 304 1.46 -3.04 1.19
N GLU A 305 2.53 -3.67 0.69
CA GLU A 305 2.72 -5.13 0.61
C GLU A 305 1.48 -5.85 0.05
N PRO A 306 0.99 -5.49 -1.16
CA PRO A 306 -0.17 -6.13 -1.75
C PRO A 306 0.14 -7.56 -2.20
N ARG A 307 -0.88 -8.42 -2.28
CA ARG A 307 -0.72 -9.77 -2.87
C ARG A 307 -0.61 -9.73 -4.39
N ASN A 308 -1.32 -8.80 -5.02
CA ASN A 308 -1.36 -8.61 -6.47
C ASN A 308 -1.36 -7.11 -6.79
N VAL A 309 -0.81 -6.75 -7.95
CA VAL A 309 -0.82 -5.37 -8.47
C VAL A 309 -1.55 -5.34 -9.81
N MET A 310 -2.33 -4.30 -10.06
CA MET A 310 -2.91 -4.01 -11.37
C MET A 310 -2.53 -2.60 -11.80
N LEU A 311 -1.96 -2.47 -12.98
CA LEU A 311 -1.58 -1.20 -13.57
C LEU A 311 -2.67 -0.72 -14.52
N VAL A 312 -3.09 0.52 -14.33
CA VAL A 312 -4.05 1.25 -15.18
C VAL A 312 -3.52 2.66 -15.43
N HIS A 313 -4.19 3.42 -16.29
CA HIS A 313 -3.90 4.83 -16.53
C HIS A 313 -2.44 5.08 -16.94
N GLY A 314 -2.05 4.56 -18.12
CA GLY A 314 -0.69 4.63 -18.65
C GLY A 314 -0.59 4.04 -20.05
N GLU A 315 0.47 4.38 -20.79
CA GLU A 315 0.70 3.86 -22.15
C GLU A 315 1.12 2.38 -22.10
N ALA A 316 0.51 1.54 -22.95
CA ALA A 316 0.75 0.09 -23.01
C ALA A 316 2.23 -0.32 -22.89
N ALA A 317 3.09 0.19 -23.78
CA ALA A 317 4.51 -0.17 -23.79
C ALA A 317 5.26 0.22 -22.49
N LYS A 318 4.87 1.32 -21.84
CA LYS A 318 5.46 1.77 -20.57
C LYS A 318 4.92 0.96 -19.39
N ILE A 319 3.65 0.56 -19.45
CA ILE A 319 3.03 -0.33 -18.47
C ILE A 319 3.73 -1.68 -18.46
N ASP A 320 3.99 -2.27 -19.64
CA ASP A 320 4.63 -3.57 -19.74
C ASP A 320 6.03 -3.56 -19.11
N PHE A 321 6.80 -2.51 -19.35
CA PHE A 321 8.10 -2.31 -18.69
C PHE A 321 7.98 -2.27 -17.15
N LEU A 322 7.01 -1.52 -16.61
CA LEU A 322 6.83 -1.42 -15.16
C LEU A 322 6.30 -2.72 -14.56
N LYS A 323 5.44 -3.45 -15.28
CA LYS A 323 4.93 -4.76 -14.89
C LYS A 323 6.07 -5.77 -14.72
N GLU A 324 6.97 -5.86 -15.69
CA GLU A 324 8.16 -6.73 -15.60
C GLU A 324 9.02 -6.36 -14.39
N LYS A 325 9.23 -5.07 -14.17
CA LYS A 325 10.00 -4.57 -13.02
C LYS A 325 9.37 -4.93 -11.68
N ILE A 326 8.05 -4.78 -11.54
CA ILE A 326 7.32 -5.14 -10.31
C ILE A 326 7.42 -6.65 -10.04
N GLN A 327 7.28 -7.48 -11.08
CA GLN A 327 7.40 -8.93 -10.97
C GLN A 327 8.81 -9.35 -10.52
N GLN A 328 9.85 -8.72 -11.07
CA GLN A 328 11.24 -9.01 -10.72
C GLN A 328 11.61 -8.56 -9.30
N GLU A 329 11.22 -7.35 -8.90
CA GLU A 329 11.64 -6.78 -7.60
C GLU A 329 10.83 -7.32 -6.42
N PHE A 330 9.52 -7.54 -6.58
CA PHE A 330 8.64 -7.91 -5.48
C PHE A 330 8.16 -9.37 -5.52
N ASN A 331 8.43 -10.10 -6.60
CA ASN A 331 7.89 -11.45 -6.82
C ASN A 331 6.35 -11.52 -6.67
N LEU A 332 5.67 -10.49 -7.17
CA LEU A 332 4.21 -10.35 -7.14
C LEU A 332 3.62 -10.55 -8.53
N GLN A 333 2.39 -11.08 -8.58
CA GLN A 333 1.61 -11.07 -9.83
C GLN A 333 1.18 -9.63 -10.15
N CYS A 334 1.43 -9.22 -11.39
CA CYS A 334 1.11 -7.88 -11.88
C CYS A 334 0.26 -7.98 -13.15
N PHE A 335 -0.90 -7.33 -13.14
CA PHE A 335 -1.89 -7.34 -14.22
C PHE A 335 -1.90 -5.99 -14.95
N SER A 336 -2.23 -6.01 -16.25
CA SER A 336 -2.31 -4.82 -17.10
C SER A 336 -3.42 -4.97 -18.16
N PRO A 337 -4.68 -5.25 -17.75
CA PRO A 337 -5.77 -5.52 -18.70
C PRO A 337 -6.04 -4.33 -19.63
N ALA A 338 -6.35 -4.62 -20.89
CA ALA A 338 -6.86 -3.63 -21.82
C ALA A 338 -8.33 -3.28 -21.49
N ASN A 339 -8.84 -2.19 -22.06
CA ASN A 339 -10.26 -1.84 -21.92
C ASN A 339 -11.17 -2.99 -22.38
N GLY A 340 -12.19 -3.29 -21.57
CA GLY A 340 -13.13 -4.39 -21.80
C GLY A 340 -12.60 -5.78 -21.46
N GLU A 341 -11.31 -5.93 -21.17
CA GLU A 341 -10.73 -7.19 -20.69
C GLU A 341 -11.01 -7.39 -19.21
N THR A 342 -11.42 -8.61 -18.82
CA THR A 342 -11.70 -8.93 -17.42
C THR A 342 -10.56 -9.73 -16.82
N SER A 343 -9.92 -9.19 -15.79
CA SER A 343 -8.96 -9.93 -14.96
C SER A 343 -9.67 -10.62 -13.80
N VAL A 344 -9.40 -11.91 -13.60
CA VAL A 344 -9.91 -12.70 -12.48
C VAL A 344 -8.77 -13.04 -11.55
N ILE A 345 -8.88 -12.61 -10.29
CA ILE A 345 -7.84 -12.80 -9.27
C ILE A 345 -8.40 -13.69 -8.17
N ASN A 346 -7.78 -14.85 -8.00
CA ASN A 346 -8.13 -15.80 -6.95
C ASN A 346 -7.60 -15.30 -5.61
N THR A 347 -8.48 -15.21 -4.62
CA THR A 347 -8.11 -14.86 -3.25
C THR A 347 -8.16 -16.10 -2.36
N PRO A 348 -7.24 -16.25 -1.40
CA PRO A 348 -7.30 -17.36 -0.47
C PRO A 348 -8.53 -17.23 0.42
N VAL A 349 -9.23 -18.34 0.63
CA VAL A 349 -10.33 -18.42 1.58
C VAL A 349 -9.75 -18.24 2.98
N LYS A 350 -10.06 -17.11 3.62
CA LYS A 350 -9.80 -16.93 5.06
C LYS A 350 -11.03 -17.44 5.79
N ILE A 351 -10.87 -18.52 6.55
CA ILE A 351 -11.90 -19.03 7.44
C ILE A 351 -11.62 -18.41 8.81
N PRO A 352 -12.46 -17.50 9.31
CA PRO A 352 -12.30 -16.99 10.67
C PRO A 352 -12.49 -18.14 11.65
N VAL A 353 -11.53 -18.29 12.57
CA VAL A 353 -11.59 -19.27 13.66
C VAL A 353 -11.38 -18.49 14.95
N ASP A 354 -12.38 -18.51 15.81
CA ASP A 354 -12.29 -17.95 17.15
C ASP A 354 -11.36 -18.81 18.00
N VAL A 355 -10.72 -18.22 19.00
CA VAL A 355 -9.89 -18.99 19.95
C VAL A 355 -10.37 -18.72 21.35
N SER A 356 -10.60 -19.79 22.10
CA SER A 356 -11.03 -19.71 23.49
C SER A 356 -10.04 -18.91 24.36
N LEU A 357 -10.57 -18.07 25.23
CA LEU A 357 -9.78 -17.26 26.17
C LEU A 357 -8.88 -18.10 27.09
N PRO A 358 -9.30 -19.27 27.63
CA PRO A 358 -8.44 -20.13 28.43
C PRO A 358 -7.20 -20.59 27.65
N LEU A 359 -7.37 -21.01 26.38
CA LEU A 359 -6.28 -21.49 25.55
C LEU A 359 -5.25 -20.39 25.26
N LEU A 360 -5.73 -19.18 24.93
CA LEU A 360 -4.87 -18.00 24.74
C LEU A 360 -4.08 -17.66 26.02
N LYS A 361 -4.72 -17.72 27.19
CA LYS A 361 -4.05 -17.44 28.47
C LYS A 361 -3.01 -18.51 28.82
N ALA A 362 -3.28 -19.78 28.52
CA ALA A 362 -2.35 -20.87 28.76
C ALA A 362 -1.09 -20.75 27.88
N GLU A 363 -1.26 -20.42 26.59
CA GLU A 363 -0.15 -20.12 25.69
C GLU A 363 0.63 -18.90 26.17
N ALA A 364 -0.06 -17.80 26.48
CA ALA A 364 0.58 -16.58 26.93
C ALA A 364 1.47 -16.83 28.16
N LYS A 365 1.03 -17.67 29.12
CA LYS A 365 1.85 -18.06 30.26
C LYS A 365 3.13 -18.78 29.85
N LYS A 366 3.06 -19.78 28.96
CA LYS A 366 4.24 -20.53 28.47
C LYS A 366 5.31 -19.61 27.86
N PHE A 367 4.88 -18.58 27.13
CA PHE A 367 5.79 -17.68 26.42
C PHE A 367 6.08 -16.36 27.15
N SER A 368 5.35 -16.03 28.21
CA SER A 368 5.52 -14.76 28.96
C SER A 368 6.89 -14.61 29.64
N GLY A 369 7.54 -15.73 29.97
CA GLY A 369 8.90 -15.74 30.54
C GLY A 369 10.03 -15.62 29.51
N LEU A 370 9.71 -15.58 28.21
CA LEU A 370 10.69 -15.57 27.12
C LEU A 370 10.75 -14.18 26.47
N THR A 371 11.94 -13.78 26.01
CA THR A 371 12.10 -12.51 25.29
C THR A 371 11.25 -12.50 24.01
N PRO A 372 10.59 -11.37 23.68
CA PRO A 372 9.80 -11.25 22.46
C PRO A 372 10.68 -11.49 21.23
N ASP A 373 10.37 -12.53 20.46
CA ASP A 373 11.08 -12.85 19.22
C ASP A 373 10.06 -13.03 18.07
N PRO A 374 10.04 -12.13 17.07
CA PRO A 374 9.11 -12.20 15.95
C PRO A 374 9.31 -13.42 15.04
N LYS A 375 10.44 -14.13 15.14
CA LYS A 375 10.69 -15.37 14.38
C LYS A 375 10.24 -16.62 15.13
N ARG A 376 9.93 -16.51 16.43
CA ARG A 376 9.51 -17.65 17.25
C ARG A 376 8.06 -18.00 16.97
N ARG A 377 7.86 -19.13 16.30
CA ARG A 377 6.51 -19.70 16.08
C ARG A 377 5.91 -20.07 17.43
N ARG A 378 4.66 -19.65 17.65
CA ARG A 378 3.84 -20.00 18.81
C ARG A 378 2.78 -20.99 18.36
N THR A 379 2.95 -22.25 18.74
CA THR A 379 2.01 -23.32 18.41
C THR A 379 0.87 -23.35 19.42
N LEU A 380 -0.37 -23.27 18.94
CA LEU A 380 -1.58 -23.46 19.73
C LEU A 380 -2.11 -24.88 19.45
N HIS A 381 -2.16 -25.71 20.48
CA HIS A 381 -2.78 -27.04 20.41
C HIS A 381 -4.18 -26.96 21.01
N GLY A 382 -5.19 -27.42 20.28
CA GLY A 382 -6.57 -27.41 20.74
C GLY A 382 -7.46 -28.25 19.83
N VAL A 383 -8.73 -28.37 20.21
CA VAL A 383 -9.77 -29.04 19.43
C VAL A 383 -10.55 -27.99 18.66
N LEU A 384 -10.63 -28.15 17.34
CA LEU A 384 -11.46 -27.29 16.50
C LEU A 384 -12.92 -27.76 16.60
N VAL A 385 -13.74 -27.00 17.31
CA VAL A 385 -15.19 -27.22 17.41
C VAL A 385 -15.88 -26.43 16.30
N MET A 386 -16.60 -27.13 15.43
CA MET A 386 -17.37 -26.53 14.33
C MET A 386 -18.86 -26.68 14.63
N LYS A 387 -19.56 -25.55 14.82
CA LYS A 387 -21.02 -25.47 14.92
C LYS A 387 -21.55 -24.67 13.75
N GLU A 388 -22.73 -25.00 13.25
CA GLU A 388 -23.43 -24.46 12.05
C GLU A 388 -22.78 -23.25 11.35
N ASN A 389 -22.58 -22.11 12.03
CA ASN A 389 -21.96 -20.89 11.49
C ASN A 389 -20.69 -20.37 12.20
N SER A 390 -20.12 -21.08 13.17
CA SER A 390 -18.95 -20.64 13.95
C SER A 390 -17.93 -21.76 14.15
N MET A 391 -16.65 -21.42 13.97
CA MET A 391 -15.53 -22.31 14.27
C MET A 391 -14.74 -21.75 15.45
N CYS A 392 -14.55 -22.53 16.50
CA CYS A 392 -13.78 -22.13 17.67
C CYS A 392 -12.71 -23.17 18.00
N LEU A 393 -11.47 -22.72 18.19
CA LEU A 393 -10.37 -23.52 18.70
C LEU A 393 -10.38 -23.48 20.23
N MET A 394 -10.62 -24.63 20.85
CA MET A 394 -10.84 -24.76 22.29
C MET A 394 -9.83 -25.70 22.94
N ASP A 395 -9.70 -25.61 24.26
CA ASP A 395 -9.01 -26.64 25.03
C ASP A 395 -9.80 -27.96 24.98
N VAL A 396 -9.11 -29.10 25.14
CA VAL A 396 -9.74 -30.43 25.10
C VAL A 396 -10.86 -30.55 26.13
N ASP A 397 -10.66 -30.05 27.34
CA ASP A 397 -11.65 -30.17 28.41
C ASP A 397 -12.88 -29.30 28.17
N GLU A 398 -12.69 -28.14 27.53
CA GLU A 398 -13.77 -27.23 27.14
C GLU A 398 -14.56 -27.81 25.95
N ALA A 399 -13.87 -28.35 24.96
CA ALA A 399 -14.49 -29.05 23.83
C ALA A 399 -15.31 -30.27 24.27
N CYS A 400 -14.80 -31.07 25.22
CA CYS A 400 -15.55 -32.19 25.79
C CYS A 400 -16.82 -31.72 26.50
N LYS A 401 -16.74 -30.67 27.33
CA LYS A 401 -17.92 -30.07 27.99
C LYS A 401 -18.94 -29.57 26.98
N GLU A 402 -18.48 -28.88 25.93
CA GLU A 402 -19.36 -28.32 24.89
C GLU A 402 -20.03 -29.40 24.04
N ALA A 403 -19.34 -30.51 23.79
CA ALA A 403 -19.90 -31.68 23.12
C ALA A 403 -20.78 -32.56 24.04
N GLY A 404 -20.86 -32.25 25.34
CA GLY A 404 -21.61 -33.04 26.31
C GLY A 404 -21.02 -34.44 26.53
N ILE A 405 -19.73 -34.61 26.25
CA ILE A 405 -19.02 -35.89 26.41
C ILE A 405 -18.06 -35.82 27.59
N ASN A 406 -17.97 -36.92 28.31
CA ASN A 406 -16.92 -37.07 29.32
C ASN A 406 -15.62 -37.44 28.64
N ARG A 407 -14.54 -36.77 29.04
CA ARG A 407 -13.21 -37.08 28.54
C ARG A 407 -12.79 -38.47 29.01
N HIS A 408 -12.59 -39.38 28.07
CA HIS A 408 -12.05 -40.70 28.36
C HIS A 408 -10.51 -40.61 28.38
N VAL A 409 -9.93 -40.75 29.57
CA VAL A 409 -8.47 -40.76 29.75
C VAL A 409 -8.03 -42.21 29.85
N VAL A 410 -7.26 -42.67 28.85
CA VAL A 410 -6.71 -44.02 28.85
C VAL A 410 -5.35 -43.97 29.55
N ARG A 411 -5.15 -44.85 30.52
CA ARG A 411 -3.88 -45.01 31.22
C ARG A 411 -3.22 -46.31 30.76
N PHE A 412 -2.08 -46.19 30.11
CA PHE A 412 -1.24 -47.33 29.75
C PHE A 412 -0.35 -47.66 30.94
N THR A 413 -0.23 -48.94 31.25
CA THR A 413 0.68 -49.42 32.29
C THR A 413 1.42 -50.63 31.77
N SER A 414 2.74 -50.57 31.82
CA SER A 414 3.61 -51.67 31.43
C SER A 414 4.51 -52.03 32.60
N THR A 415 4.66 -53.33 32.83
CA THR A 415 5.56 -53.86 33.85
C THR A 415 6.82 -54.37 33.17
N LEU A 416 7.95 -53.84 33.57
CA LEU A 416 9.28 -54.29 33.16
C LEU A 416 9.95 -55.01 34.33
N ASN A 417 10.67 -56.08 34.03
CA ASN A 417 11.47 -56.77 35.03
C ASN A 417 12.94 -56.38 34.85
N ILE A 418 13.58 -55.89 35.92
CA ILE A 418 15.00 -55.52 35.92
C ILE A 418 15.72 -56.37 36.96
N ASN A 419 16.89 -56.90 36.59
CA ASN A 419 17.77 -57.60 37.52
C ASN A 419 18.78 -56.59 38.08
N ASP A 420 18.71 -56.28 39.37
CA ASP A 420 19.67 -55.38 40.04
C ASP A 420 19.91 -55.90 41.46
N PRO A 421 21.13 -56.23 41.91
CA PRO A 421 21.35 -56.63 43.29
C PRO A 421 21.27 -55.39 44.20
N GLY A 422 20.18 -55.22 44.94
CA GLY A 422 20.00 -54.12 45.90
C GLY A 422 18.53 -53.78 46.22
N PRO A 423 18.29 -52.92 47.25
CA PRO A 423 16.95 -52.50 47.63
C PRO A 423 16.23 -51.73 46.51
N SER A 424 14.91 -51.88 46.42
CA SER A 424 14.04 -51.21 45.43
C SER A 424 14.24 -49.69 45.38
N LEU A 425 14.47 -49.05 46.53
CA LEU A 425 14.74 -47.61 46.62
C LEU A 425 16.06 -47.20 45.92
N THR A 426 17.09 -48.04 46.01
CA THR A 426 18.38 -47.80 45.35
C THR A 426 18.24 -47.92 43.83
N THR A 427 17.49 -48.91 43.36
CA THR A 427 17.17 -49.07 41.93
C THR A 427 16.34 -47.89 41.42
N ALA A 428 15.37 -47.40 42.20
CA ALA A 428 14.59 -46.22 41.87
C ALA A 428 15.47 -44.95 41.77
N HIS A 429 16.46 -44.78 42.67
CA HIS A 429 17.43 -43.69 42.58
C HIS A 429 18.33 -43.78 41.33
N LYS A 430 18.78 -44.98 40.94
CA LYS A 430 19.55 -45.18 39.69
C LYS A 430 18.72 -44.81 38.46
N LEU A 431 17.46 -45.27 38.40
CA LEU A 431 16.53 -44.94 37.33
C LEU A 431 16.23 -43.44 37.25
N HIS A 432 16.03 -42.78 38.39
CA HIS A 432 15.85 -41.34 38.45
C HIS A 432 17.06 -40.59 37.85
N GLY A 433 18.29 -40.99 38.23
CA GLY A 433 19.51 -40.41 37.66
C GLY A 433 19.61 -40.62 36.15
N TYR A 434 19.35 -41.84 35.68
CA TYR A 434 19.41 -42.20 34.27
C TYR A 434 18.39 -41.44 33.43
N ILE A 435 17.14 -41.34 33.89
CA ILE A 435 16.08 -40.63 33.17
C ILE A 435 16.38 -39.12 33.14
N ARG A 436 16.88 -38.54 34.23
CA ARG A 436 17.26 -37.13 34.28
C ARG A 436 18.43 -36.80 33.34
N GLU A 437 19.39 -37.71 33.18
CA GLU A 437 20.50 -37.54 32.23
C GLU A 437 20.01 -37.58 30.77
N LYS A 438 19.08 -38.49 30.46
CA LYS A 438 18.55 -38.67 29.09
C LYS A 438 17.46 -37.68 28.71
N LEU A 439 16.76 -37.08 29.68
CA LEU A 439 15.69 -36.10 29.49
C LEU A 439 15.97 -34.78 30.25
N PRO A 440 16.97 -33.99 29.83
CA PRO A 440 17.38 -32.78 30.56
C PRO A 440 16.38 -31.62 30.49
N LEU A 441 15.41 -31.68 29.58
CA LEU A 441 14.39 -30.64 29.37
C LEU A 441 13.11 -30.86 30.21
N CYS A 442 12.94 -32.03 30.82
CA CYS A 442 11.74 -32.37 31.59
C CYS A 442 11.98 -32.21 33.09
N SER A 443 10.98 -31.74 33.84
CA SER A 443 11.04 -31.70 35.30
C SER A 443 10.77 -33.10 35.87
N VAL A 444 11.82 -33.80 36.27
CA VAL A 444 11.74 -35.10 36.93
C VAL A 444 11.66 -34.90 38.44
N ILE A 445 10.59 -35.39 39.07
CA ILE A 445 10.38 -35.32 40.52
C ILE A 445 10.48 -36.73 41.09
N PHE A 446 11.19 -36.89 42.20
CA PHE A 446 11.33 -38.14 42.94
C PHE A 446 10.73 -37.99 44.33
N SER A 447 9.81 -38.88 44.70
CA SER A 447 9.18 -38.91 46.03
C SER A 447 8.88 -40.34 46.44
N GLU A 448 9.31 -40.76 47.64
CA GLU A 448 8.97 -42.06 48.24
C GLU A 448 9.17 -43.30 47.34
N GLY A 449 10.19 -43.30 46.46
CA GLY A 449 10.46 -44.41 45.54
C GLY A 449 9.70 -44.36 44.22
N GLU A 450 8.90 -43.31 44.00
CA GLU A 450 8.21 -43.02 42.74
C GLU A 450 8.88 -41.88 41.98
N ILE A 451 9.00 -42.02 40.67
CA ILE A 451 9.49 -41.00 39.74
C ILE A 451 8.31 -40.47 38.93
N SER A 452 8.00 -39.19 39.03
CA SER A 452 6.96 -38.53 38.24
C SER A 452 7.53 -37.56 37.22
N ILE A 453 7.09 -37.67 35.97
CA ILE A 453 7.52 -36.83 34.84
C ILE A 453 6.27 -36.49 34.04
N GLU A 454 5.78 -35.25 34.17
CA GLU A 454 4.51 -34.83 33.56
C GLU A 454 3.36 -35.79 33.93
N SER A 455 2.74 -36.50 32.98
CA SER A 455 1.73 -37.53 33.29
C SER A 455 2.28 -38.96 33.42
N VAL A 456 3.59 -39.16 33.26
CA VAL A 456 4.28 -40.45 33.38
C VAL A 456 4.70 -40.69 34.83
N LEU A 457 4.35 -41.86 35.34
CA LEU A 457 4.72 -42.34 36.67
C LEU A 457 5.52 -43.64 36.53
N VAL A 458 6.69 -43.68 37.17
CA VAL A 458 7.55 -44.87 37.26
C VAL A 458 7.65 -45.28 38.71
N LYS A 459 7.24 -46.51 39.03
CA LYS A 459 7.28 -47.07 40.37
C LYS A 459 8.10 -48.37 40.36
N VAL A 460 8.98 -48.53 41.34
CA VAL A 460 9.78 -49.75 41.50
C VAL A 460 9.26 -50.51 42.71
N GLU A 461 8.87 -51.77 42.52
CA GLU A 461 8.48 -52.68 43.61
C GLU A 461 9.27 -54.00 43.54
N GLY A 462 9.54 -54.58 44.70
CA GLY A 462 10.27 -55.84 44.87
C GLY A 462 10.95 -55.91 46.23
N ASP A 463 10.99 -57.11 46.81
CA ASP A 463 11.78 -57.42 48.01
C ASP A 463 13.26 -57.58 47.65
N ASP A 464 14.15 -57.85 48.62
CA ASP A 464 15.62 -57.94 48.47
C ASP A 464 16.13 -59.06 47.54
N ASP A 465 15.27 -59.62 46.67
CA ASP A 465 15.62 -60.56 45.60
C ASP A 465 16.24 -59.83 44.38
N ASP A 466 16.97 -60.58 43.54
CA ASP A 466 17.70 -60.04 42.38
C ASP A 466 16.80 -59.40 41.31
N GLN A 467 15.51 -59.75 41.26
CA GLN A 467 14.58 -59.33 40.21
C GLN A 467 13.52 -58.35 40.75
N LYS A 468 13.36 -57.20 40.08
CA LYS A 468 12.47 -56.11 40.50
C LYS A 468 11.48 -55.75 39.41
N SER A 469 10.26 -55.42 39.81
CA SER A 469 9.19 -55.00 38.91
C SER A 469 9.14 -53.48 38.84
N VAL A 470 9.36 -52.94 37.65
CA VAL A 470 9.24 -51.51 37.35
C VAL A 470 7.96 -51.27 36.58
N TYR A 471 7.03 -50.55 37.20
CA TYR A 471 5.78 -50.14 36.58
C TYR A 471 5.98 -48.78 35.94
N VAL A 472 5.81 -48.71 34.63
CA VAL A 472 5.79 -47.46 33.87
C VAL A 472 4.36 -47.21 33.44
N SER A 473 3.79 -46.10 33.88
CA SER A 473 2.37 -45.82 33.73
C SER A 473 2.12 -44.37 33.30
N TRP A 474 1.46 -44.16 32.16
CA TRP A 474 1.25 -42.84 31.56
C TRP A 474 -0.15 -42.68 30.98
N THR A 475 -0.57 -41.43 30.79
CA THR A 475 -1.85 -41.13 30.14
C THR A 475 -1.70 -41.02 28.62
N ASN A 476 -2.79 -41.20 27.88
CA ASN A 476 -2.80 -41.10 26.42
C ASN A 476 -2.43 -39.71 25.86
N GLN A 477 -2.33 -38.68 26.70
CA GLN A 477 -1.85 -37.36 26.26
C GLN A 477 -0.34 -37.33 26.01
N ASP A 478 0.41 -38.12 26.78
CA ASP A 478 1.88 -38.14 26.73
C ASP A 478 2.35 -39.54 26.30
N GLU A 479 1.67 -40.14 25.31
CA GLU A 479 2.02 -41.47 24.81
C GLU A 479 3.46 -41.53 24.29
N GLU A 480 3.89 -40.52 23.54
CA GLU A 480 5.23 -40.48 22.95
C GLU A 480 6.31 -40.42 24.05
N LEU A 481 6.07 -39.61 25.09
CA LEU A 481 6.94 -39.50 26.26
C LEU A 481 6.96 -40.80 27.07
N GLY A 482 5.78 -41.38 27.32
CA GLY A 482 5.63 -42.65 28.03
C GLY A 482 6.33 -43.80 27.32
N SER A 483 6.15 -43.92 26.01
CA SER A 483 6.81 -44.89 25.14
C SER A 483 8.33 -44.68 25.10
N GLN A 484 8.80 -43.44 25.07
CA GLN A 484 10.23 -43.12 25.15
C GLN A 484 10.83 -43.54 26.50
N ILE A 485 10.16 -43.23 27.62
CA ILE A 485 10.62 -43.62 28.98
C ILE A 485 10.59 -45.14 29.14
N LEU A 486 9.53 -45.82 28.68
CA LEU A 486 9.46 -47.28 28.70
C LEU A 486 10.64 -47.90 27.93
N ASN A 487 10.91 -47.39 26.73
CA ASN A 487 12.05 -47.87 25.94
C ASN A 487 13.37 -47.60 26.64
N LEU A 488 13.59 -46.41 27.22
CA LEU A 488 14.81 -46.08 27.96
C LEU A 488 15.06 -47.07 29.12
N ILE A 489 14.01 -47.40 29.88
CA ILE A 489 14.12 -48.33 31.01
C ILE A 489 14.34 -49.77 30.52
N ASN A 490 13.68 -50.18 29.44
CA ASN A 490 13.87 -51.50 28.84
C ASN A 490 15.30 -51.70 28.31
N HIS A 491 15.91 -50.66 27.72
CA HIS A 491 17.31 -50.72 27.28
C HIS A 491 18.27 -50.85 28.47
N MET A 492 17.97 -50.21 29.61
CA MET A 492 18.78 -50.33 30.82
C MET A 492 18.73 -51.74 31.43
N GLY A 493 17.58 -52.43 31.34
CA GLY A 493 17.43 -53.79 31.86
C GLY A 493 18.09 -54.89 31.01
N GLN A 494 18.56 -54.56 29.80
CA GLN A 494 19.26 -55.48 28.89
C GLN A 494 20.79 -55.33 28.90
N VAL A 495 21.31 -54.32 29.60
CA VAL A 495 22.74 -54.04 29.82
C VAL A 495 23.11 -54.52 31.21
#